data_AF-A0A2G6SWL0-F1
#
_entry.id   AF-A0A2G6SWL0-F1
#
_cell.length_a   1.000
_cell.length_b   1.000
_cell.length_c   1.000
_cell.angle_alpha   90.00
_cell.angle_beta   90.00
_cell.angle_gamma   90.00
#
_symmetry.space_group_name_H-M   'P 1'
#
loop_
_entity.id
_entity.type
_entity.pdbx_description
1 polymer ?
#
loop_
_entity_poly.entity_id
_entity_poly.type
_entity_poly.pdbx_seq_one_letter_code
_entity_poly.pdbx_strand_id
1 'polypeptide(L)'
;MNHIFRAVVAVFTLTLVSACSTYTGDNLLRLPEQSSTHNQEIIISETKDGVSDILDSLGVSEEVKKSLGEISPKNIIRDSKPLKLNNIDNQLVVAGADANIAFATNSIIISIGALHIAHSGNNVVVSGGDVEISHDGSSGNGSLVISKGKTKISHAENSLIYAIKGVEISHARNIRAFNTRERKTSRGYINNNFVKPLFREETEPKKSLQPTGSVDG
;
A
#
# COMPACT_ATOMS: atom_id res chain seq x y z
N MET A 1 22.85 -38.46 -20.58
CA MET A 1 21.82 -37.41 -20.39
C MET A 1 22.31 -36.15 -21.06
N ASN A 2 21.67 -35.74 -22.16
CA ASN A 2 22.13 -34.65 -23.02
C ASN A 2 22.15 -33.31 -22.25
N HIS A 3 23.26 -32.58 -22.33
CA HIS A 3 23.44 -31.26 -21.70
C HIS A 3 22.35 -30.26 -22.08
N ILE A 4 21.73 -30.44 -23.25
CA ILE A 4 20.57 -29.69 -23.74
C ILE A 4 19.35 -29.86 -22.82
N PHE A 5 19.08 -31.08 -22.34
CA PHE A 5 17.93 -31.35 -21.47
C PHE A 5 18.12 -30.72 -20.08
N ARG A 6 19.37 -30.68 -19.57
CA ARG A 6 19.69 -29.99 -18.31
C ARG A 6 19.56 -28.47 -18.43
N ALA A 7 19.94 -27.88 -19.56
CA ALA A 7 19.77 -26.46 -19.81
C ALA A 7 18.29 -26.07 -19.93
N VAL A 8 17.47 -26.86 -20.63
CA VAL A 8 16.02 -26.61 -20.76
C VAL A 8 15.32 -26.72 -19.41
N VAL A 9 15.63 -27.76 -18.61
CA VAL A 9 15.07 -27.90 -17.26
C VAL A 9 15.50 -26.74 -16.35
N ALA A 10 16.76 -26.31 -16.41
CA ALA A 10 17.25 -25.18 -15.63
C ALA A 10 16.55 -23.85 -15.99
N VAL A 11 16.34 -23.59 -17.29
CA VAL A 11 15.59 -22.40 -17.76
C VAL A 11 14.11 -22.47 -17.35
N PHE A 12 13.48 -23.66 -17.45
CA PHE A 12 12.09 -23.85 -17.01
C PHE A 12 11.92 -23.71 -15.49
N THR A 13 12.90 -24.16 -14.70
CA THR A 13 12.89 -23.93 -13.25
C THR A 13 13.15 -22.47 -12.90
N LEU A 14 13.96 -21.74 -13.67
CA LEU A 14 14.24 -20.32 -13.42
C LEU A 14 13.03 -19.44 -13.73
N THR A 15 12.28 -19.74 -14.80
CA THR A 15 11.03 -19.03 -15.12
C THR A 15 9.88 -19.36 -14.16
N LEU A 16 9.85 -20.57 -13.59
CA LEU A 16 8.88 -20.93 -12.55
C LEU A 16 9.16 -20.25 -11.20
N VAL A 17 10.41 -19.92 -10.88
CA VAL A 17 10.76 -19.23 -9.62
C VAL A 17 10.53 -17.72 -9.71
N SER A 18 10.69 -17.09 -10.89
CA SER A 18 10.33 -15.68 -11.10
C SER A 18 8.82 -15.42 -11.21
N ALA A 19 7.98 -16.46 -11.27
CA ALA A 19 6.52 -16.34 -11.22
C ALA A 19 5.95 -16.30 -9.78
N CYS A 20 6.80 -16.35 -8.75
CA CYS A 20 6.38 -16.48 -7.34
C CYS A 20 6.29 -15.15 -6.57
N SER A 21 5.71 -14.13 -7.20
CA SER A 21 5.02 -13.08 -6.46
C SER A 21 3.72 -12.71 -7.16
N THR A 22 2.67 -13.47 -6.90
CA THR A 22 1.35 -13.28 -7.52
C THR A 22 0.62 -12.02 -7.02
N TYR A 23 1.18 -11.34 -6.02
CA TYR A 23 0.52 -10.34 -5.18
C TYR A 23 1.36 -9.05 -5.18
N THR A 24 0.92 -8.04 -5.93
CA THR A 24 1.67 -6.78 -6.16
C THR A 24 1.87 -5.97 -4.88
N GLY A 25 0.93 -6.03 -3.93
CA GLY A 25 1.06 -5.38 -2.62
C GLY A 25 2.18 -5.99 -1.76
N ASP A 26 2.31 -7.32 -1.77
CA ASP A 26 3.39 -8.02 -1.05
C ASP A 26 4.78 -7.67 -1.63
N ASN A 27 4.87 -7.39 -2.93
CA ASN A 27 6.13 -7.01 -3.57
C ASN A 27 6.66 -5.65 -3.11
N LEU A 28 5.80 -4.64 -3.05
CA LEU A 28 6.21 -3.32 -2.55
C LEU A 28 6.67 -3.39 -1.09
N LEU A 29 6.03 -4.23 -0.27
CA LEU A 29 6.41 -4.41 1.13
C LEU A 29 7.75 -5.15 1.34
N ARG A 30 8.34 -5.77 0.30
CA ARG A 30 9.69 -6.36 0.36
C ARG A 30 10.81 -5.37 0.10
N LEU A 31 10.51 -4.17 -0.41
CA LEU A 31 11.51 -3.14 -0.68
C LEU A 31 12.41 -2.85 0.53
N PRO A 32 11.91 -2.74 1.79
CA PRO A 32 12.75 -2.50 2.97
C PRO A 32 13.73 -3.64 3.30
N GLU A 33 13.55 -4.86 2.76
CA GLU A 33 14.43 -6.01 2.98
C GLU A 33 15.67 -6.03 2.07
N GLN A 34 15.65 -5.29 0.96
CA GLN A 34 16.77 -5.22 0.01
C GLN A 34 18.00 -4.47 0.58
N SER A 35 19.22 -4.88 0.25
CA SER A 35 20.43 -4.22 0.77
C SER A 35 20.58 -2.79 0.21
N SER A 36 21.03 -1.86 1.06
CA SER A 36 21.18 -0.41 0.78
C SER A 36 22.28 -0.03 -0.23
N THR A 37 22.84 -1.00 -0.95
CA THR A 37 23.91 -0.79 -1.96
C THR A 37 23.38 -0.38 -3.33
N HIS A 38 22.06 -0.28 -3.49
CA HIS A 38 21.41 -0.01 -4.78
C HIS A 38 21.35 1.48 -5.14
N ASN A 39 21.46 1.75 -6.44
CA ASN A 39 21.24 3.05 -7.06
C ASN A 39 19.81 3.54 -6.74
N GLN A 40 19.68 4.75 -6.18
CA GLN A 40 18.39 5.35 -5.81
C GLN A 40 17.42 5.42 -7.01
N GLU A 41 17.93 5.69 -8.21
CA GLU A 41 17.12 5.77 -9.42
C GLU A 41 16.44 4.43 -9.73
N ILE A 42 17.15 3.32 -9.51
CA ILE A 42 16.62 1.97 -9.72
C ILE A 42 15.48 1.71 -8.72
N ILE A 43 15.70 1.98 -7.43
CA ILE A 43 14.68 1.77 -6.39
C ILE A 43 13.43 2.62 -6.67
N ILE A 44 13.61 3.88 -7.08
CA ILE A 44 12.50 4.76 -7.43
C ILE A 44 11.76 4.20 -8.64
N SER A 45 12.47 3.77 -9.69
CA SER A 45 11.85 3.19 -10.90
C SER A 45 11.05 1.94 -10.55
N GLU A 46 11.64 0.97 -9.86
CA GLU A 46 10.97 -0.27 -9.46
C GLU A 46 9.74 0.00 -8.58
N THR A 47 9.84 1.00 -7.69
CA THR A 47 8.70 1.40 -6.86
C THR A 47 7.58 1.99 -7.72
N LYS A 48 7.91 2.84 -8.70
CA LYS A 48 6.91 3.43 -9.61
C LYS A 48 6.24 2.36 -10.46
N ASP A 49 6.99 1.38 -10.96
CA ASP A 49 6.46 0.26 -11.72
C ASP A 49 5.50 -0.57 -10.85
N GLY A 50 5.89 -0.90 -9.61
CA GLY A 50 5.03 -1.62 -8.68
C GLY A 50 3.74 -0.85 -8.32
N VAL A 51 3.80 0.49 -8.21
CA VAL A 51 2.61 1.32 -8.03
C VAL A 51 1.72 1.31 -9.27
N SER A 52 2.30 1.37 -10.48
CA SER A 52 1.57 1.28 -11.74
C SER A 52 0.80 -0.05 -11.84
N ASP A 53 1.48 -1.17 -11.54
CA ASP A 53 0.88 -2.50 -11.54
C ASP A 53 -0.32 -2.60 -10.58
N ILE A 54 -0.23 -1.96 -9.41
CA ILE A 54 -1.34 -1.88 -8.46
C ILE A 54 -2.50 -1.08 -9.06
N LEU A 55 -2.23 0.10 -9.62
CA LEU A 55 -3.29 0.94 -10.22
C LEU A 55 -4.03 0.20 -11.34
N ASP A 56 -3.30 -0.54 -12.17
CA ASP A 56 -3.88 -1.41 -13.19
C ASP A 56 -4.73 -2.53 -12.58
N SER A 57 -4.24 -3.19 -11.52
CA SER A 57 -4.98 -4.23 -10.81
C SER A 57 -6.25 -3.71 -10.11
N LEU A 58 -6.25 -2.44 -9.70
CA LEU A 58 -7.43 -1.79 -9.12
C LEU A 58 -8.46 -1.36 -10.17
N GLY A 59 -8.08 -1.35 -11.46
CA GLY A 59 -8.96 -0.93 -12.55
C GLY A 59 -9.40 0.53 -12.44
N VAL A 60 -8.52 1.41 -11.93
CA VAL A 60 -8.83 2.83 -11.81
C VAL A 60 -8.74 3.53 -13.16
N SER A 61 -9.41 4.68 -13.30
CA SER A 61 -9.44 5.42 -14.57
C SER A 61 -8.10 6.08 -14.88
N GLU A 62 -7.85 6.33 -16.16
CA GLU A 62 -6.59 6.93 -16.64
C GLU A 62 -6.30 8.31 -16.04
N GLU A 63 -7.34 9.08 -15.70
CA GLU A 63 -7.16 10.38 -15.03
C GLU A 63 -6.53 10.21 -13.65
N VAL A 64 -6.94 9.17 -12.92
CA VAL A 64 -6.40 8.85 -11.59
C VAL A 64 -4.99 8.30 -11.71
N LYS A 65 -4.75 7.42 -12.69
CA LYS A 65 -3.41 6.91 -12.98
C LYS A 65 -2.45 8.04 -13.32
N LYS A 66 -2.89 9.00 -14.13
CA LYS A 66 -2.10 10.18 -14.47
C LYS A 66 -1.79 11.02 -13.22
N SER A 67 -2.78 11.35 -12.40
CA SER A 67 -2.59 12.15 -11.18
C SER A 67 -1.58 11.52 -10.21
N LEU A 68 -1.68 10.20 -9.99
CA LEU A 68 -0.75 9.49 -9.10
C LEU A 68 0.59 9.19 -9.79
N GLY A 69 0.62 9.03 -11.12
CA GLY A 69 1.84 8.83 -11.90
C GLY A 69 2.72 10.07 -12.02
N GLU A 70 2.15 11.26 -11.80
CA GLU A 70 2.90 12.52 -11.69
C GLU A 70 3.78 12.57 -10.43
N ILE A 71 3.51 11.72 -9.42
CA ILE A 71 4.38 11.56 -8.26
C ILE A 71 5.77 11.09 -8.72
N SER A 72 6.77 11.95 -8.47
CA SER A 72 8.14 11.76 -8.94
C SER A 72 9.11 12.00 -7.79
N PRO A 73 9.34 10.98 -6.94
CA PRO A 73 10.27 11.07 -5.84
C PRO A 73 11.66 11.54 -6.30
N LYS A 74 12.22 12.55 -5.61
CA LYS A 74 13.54 13.12 -5.90
C LYS A 74 14.66 12.46 -5.11
N ASN A 75 14.33 11.85 -3.98
CA ASN A 75 15.25 11.17 -3.09
C ASN A 75 14.53 10.09 -2.29
N ILE A 76 15.32 9.27 -1.60
CA ILE A 76 14.85 8.17 -0.78
C ILE A 76 15.21 8.43 0.68
N ILE A 77 14.24 8.30 1.58
CA ILE A 77 14.45 8.16 3.03
C ILE A 77 14.23 6.70 3.37
N ARG A 78 15.26 6.03 3.89
CA ARG A 78 15.19 4.61 4.23
C ARG A 78 15.78 4.36 5.60
N ASP A 79 15.03 3.65 6.45
CA ASP A 79 15.50 3.23 7.77
C ASP A 79 14.80 1.92 8.17
N SER A 80 15.49 1.07 8.92
CA SER A 80 14.91 -0.15 9.51
C SER A 80 14.26 0.11 10.87
N LYS A 81 14.56 1.25 11.50
CA LYS A 81 13.99 1.68 12.77
C LYS A 81 12.73 2.52 12.57
N PRO A 82 11.92 2.73 13.63
CA PRO A 82 10.77 3.62 13.55
C PRO A 82 11.15 5.03 13.10
N LEU A 83 10.43 5.56 12.13
CA LEU A 83 10.67 6.89 11.57
C LEU A 83 9.72 7.94 12.17
N LYS A 84 10.27 9.11 12.47
CA LYS A 84 9.48 10.31 12.79
C LYS A 84 9.91 11.44 11.87
N LEU A 85 9.03 11.84 10.96
CA LEU A 85 9.31 12.84 9.94
C LEU A 85 8.34 14.01 10.10
N ASN A 86 8.87 15.24 10.03
CA ASN A 86 8.02 16.42 10.15
C ASN A 86 7.34 16.77 8.82
N ASN A 87 8.09 16.73 7.71
CA ASN A 87 7.57 17.07 6.41
C ASN A 87 8.27 16.23 5.34
N ILE A 88 7.50 15.67 4.42
CA ILE A 88 8.00 15.03 3.21
C ILE A 88 7.24 15.56 2.00
N ASP A 89 7.98 15.91 0.95
CA ASP A 89 7.42 16.34 -0.32
C ASP A 89 8.25 15.80 -1.49
N ASN A 90 7.60 15.13 -2.44
CA ASN A 90 8.28 14.48 -3.56
C ASN A 90 9.39 13.51 -3.11
N GLN A 91 9.11 12.67 -2.10
CA GLN A 91 10.08 11.70 -1.58
C GLN A 91 9.54 10.28 -1.64
N LEU A 92 10.47 9.31 -1.68
CA LEU A 92 10.19 7.91 -1.44
C LEU A 92 10.61 7.57 -0.01
N VAL A 93 9.67 7.22 0.86
CA VAL A 93 9.94 6.77 2.22
C VAL A 93 9.79 5.26 2.29
N VAL A 94 10.84 4.58 2.75
CA VAL A 94 10.90 3.12 2.91
C VAL A 94 11.25 2.80 4.36
N ALA A 95 10.23 2.53 5.17
CA ALA A 95 10.35 2.25 6.59
C ALA A 95 10.27 0.73 6.86
N GLY A 96 11.31 0.16 7.46
CA GLY A 96 11.33 -1.24 7.92
C GLY A 96 10.52 -1.48 9.21
N ALA A 97 9.98 -0.42 9.81
CA ALA A 97 9.15 -0.45 11.02
C ALA A 97 8.05 0.62 10.91
N ASP A 98 7.44 0.98 12.04
CA ASP A 98 6.41 2.01 12.12
C ASP A 98 6.92 3.38 11.66
N ALA A 99 6.03 4.22 11.11
CA ALA A 99 6.36 5.58 10.74
C ALA A 99 5.29 6.57 11.18
N ASN A 100 5.74 7.74 11.65
CA ASN A 100 4.89 8.86 12.03
C ASN A 100 5.32 10.11 11.25
N ILE A 101 4.42 10.66 10.45
CA ILE A 101 4.70 11.74 9.52
C ILE A 101 3.71 12.89 9.78
N ALA A 102 4.18 14.09 10.08
CA ALA A 102 3.26 15.20 10.31
C ALA A 102 2.65 15.71 8.99
N PHE A 103 3.46 15.92 7.95
CA PHE A 103 2.99 16.37 6.63
C PHE A 103 3.62 15.55 5.52
N ALA A 104 2.79 15.07 4.59
CA ALA A 104 3.23 14.33 3.42
C ALA A 104 2.48 14.79 2.16
N THR A 105 3.22 15.15 1.12
CA THR A 105 2.65 15.49 -0.19
C THR A 105 3.42 14.88 -1.34
N ASN A 106 2.71 14.50 -2.42
CA ASN A 106 3.31 14.04 -3.68
C ASN A 106 4.39 12.96 -3.47
N SER A 107 4.19 12.07 -2.50
CA SER A 107 5.22 11.14 -2.04
C SER A 107 4.74 9.69 -2.13
N ILE A 108 5.69 8.78 -2.20
CA ILE A 108 5.43 7.35 -2.05
C ILE A 108 5.96 6.91 -0.69
N ILE A 109 5.12 6.30 0.13
CA ILE A 109 5.42 5.94 1.51
C ILE A 109 5.13 4.47 1.70
N ILE A 110 6.16 3.70 2.03
CA ILE A 110 6.10 2.26 2.21
C ILE A 110 6.59 1.95 3.62
N SER A 111 5.77 1.25 4.41
CA SER A 111 6.11 0.84 5.78
C SER A 111 5.73 -0.63 6.00
N ILE A 112 6.63 -1.43 6.58
CA ILE A 112 6.29 -2.79 7.04
C ILE A 112 5.34 -2.73 8.24
N GLY A 113 5.50 -1.72 9.10
CA GLY A 113 4.73 -1.52 10.31
C GLY A 113 3.48 -0.67 10.12
N ALA A 114 3.00 -0.10 11.24
CA ALA A 114 1.90 0.85 11.25
C ALA A 114 2.35 2.23 10.78
N LEU A 115 1.42 2.99 10.18
CA LEU A 115 1.70 4.31 9.64
C LEU A 115 0.71 5.34 10.17
N HIS A 116 1.22 6.43 10.72
CA HIS A 116 0.43 7.58 11.14
C HIS A 116 0.81 8.81 10.32
N ILE A 117 -0.16 9.48 9.68
CA ILE A 117 0.04 10.73 8.93
C ILE A 117 -0.95 11.79 9.42
N ALA A 118 -0.47 12.94 9.92
CA ALA A 118 -1.41 13.99 10.33
C ALA A 118 -2.06 14.68 9.11
N HIS A 119 -1.27 15.01 8.08
CA HIS A 119 -1.77 15.62 6.86
C HIS A 119 -1.17 14.96 5.61
N SER A 120 -2.04 14.48 4.74
CA SER A 120 -1.72 13.74 3.52
C SER A 120 -2.41 14.39 2.32
N GLY A 121 -1.72 14.48 1.18
CA GLY A 121 -2.28 14.94 -0.07
C GLY A 121 -1.51 14.41 -1.28
N ASN A 122 -2.22 13.77 -2.20
CA ASN A 122 -1.65 13.16 -3.41
C ASN A 122 -0.48 12.21 -3.12
N ASN A 123 -0.64 11.29 -2.17
CA ASN A 123 0.39 10.30 -1.84
C ASN A 123 0.01 8.90 -2.34
N VAL A 124 1.01 8.03 -2.44
CA VAL A 124 0.81 6.58 -2.47
C VAL A 124 1.35 6.01 -1.18
N VAL A 125 0.49 5.40 -0.39
CA VAL A 125 0.77 4.85 0.93
C VAL A 125 0.58 3.33 0.89
N VAL A 126 1.61 2.59 1.29
CA VAL A 126 1.58 1.12 1.38
C VAL A 126 2.08 0.70 2.76
N SER A 127 1.24 0.00 3.52
CA SER A 127 1.56 -0.41 4.89
C SER A 127 1.26 -1.89 5.13
N GLY A 128 2.20 -2.59 5.77
CA GLY A 128 2.00 -3.94 6.29
C GLY A 128 1.18 -3.97 7.59
N GLY A 129 1.00 -2.82 8.25
CA GLY A 129 0.21 -2.65 9.47
C GLY A 129 -1.05 -1.81 9.26
N ASP A 130 -1.54 -1.23 10.37
CA ASP A 130 -2.65 -0.30 10.37
C ASP A 130 -2.20 1.09 9.86
N VAL A 131 -3.11 1.81 9.22
CA VAL A 131 -2.87 3.18 8.74
C VAL A 131 -3.85 4.14 9.41
N GLU A 132 -3.34 5.21 9.98
CA GLU A 132 -4.13 6.31 10.54
C GLU A 132 -3.77 7.63 9.88
N ILE A 133 -4.75 8.32 9.31
CA ILE A 133 -4.57 9.63 8.67
C ILE A 133 -5.55 10.63 9.26
N SER A 134 -5.07 11.78 9.77
CA SER A 134 -6.02 12.78 10.27
C SER A 134 -6.73 13.50 9.11
N HIS A 135 -5.99 13.96 8.10
CA HIS A 135 -6.56 14.64 6.93
C HIS A 135 -5.92 14.13 5.64
N ASP A 136 -6.72 13.55 4.75
CA ASP A 136 -6.29 13.15 3.40
C ASP A 136 -7.10 13.91 2.34
N GLY A 137 -6.39 14.56 1.42
CA GLY A 137 -7.02 15.23 0.29
C GLY A 137 -7.67 16.59 0.60
N SER A 138 -7.30 17.26 1.70
CA SER A 138 -7.84 18.58 2.05
C SER A 138 -7.62 19.67 1.00
N SER A 139 -6.68 19.47 0.06
CA SER A 139 -6.44 20.36 -1.09
C SER A 139 -7.07 19.84 -2.39
N GLY A 140 -8.01 18.91 -2.32
CA GLY A 140 -8.72 18.32 -3.47
C GLY A 140 -8.06 17.07 -4.07
N ASN A 141 -6.82 16.75 -3.70
CA ASN A 141 -6.10 15.57 -4.21
C ASN A 141 -5.91 14.52 -3.11
N GLY A 142 -6.81 13.54 -3.07
CA GLY A 142 -6.71 12.39 -2.18
C GLY A 142 -5.52 11.49 -2.48
N SER A 143 -5.27 10.54 -1.59
CA SER A 143 -4.17 9.58 -1.74
C SER A 143 -4.67 8.19 -2.13
N LEU A 144 -3.78 7.37 -2.64
CA LEU A 144 -3.95 5.91 -2.65
C LEU A 144 -3.39 5.36 -1.34
N VAL A 145 -4.23 4.71 -0.53
CA VAL A 145 -3.85 4.13 0.75
C VAL A 145 -4.09 2.63 0.73
N ILE A 146 -3.03 1.86 0.90
CA ILE A 146 -3.02 0.41 0.86
C ILE A 146 -2.50 -0.11 2.20
N SER A 147 -3.27 -0.97 2.86
CA SER A 147 -2.98 -1.49 4.19
C SER A 147 -3.38 -2.96 4.28
N LYS A 148 -2.49 -3.79 4.82
CA LYS A 148 -2.86 -5.14 5.29
C LYS A 148 -3.71 -5.10 6.57
N GLY A 149 -3.60 -4.01 7.33
CA GLY A 149 -4.33 -3.75 8.55
C GLY A 149 -5.69 -3.08 8.33
N LYS A 150 -6.10 -2.31 9.34
CA LYS A 150 -7.23 -1.37 9.28
C LYS A 150 -6.73 0.01 8.87
N THR A 151 -7.57 0.74 8.15
CA THR A 151 -7.31 2.15 7.82
C THR A 151 -8.32 3.05 8.52
N LYS A 152 -7.84 4.06 9.25
CA LYS A 152 -8.67 5.09 9.90
C LYS A 152 -8.35 6.45 9.32
N ILE A 153 -9.36 7.19 8.87
CA ILE A 153 -9.17 8.55 8.36
C ILE A 153 -10.20 9.52 8.94
N SER A 154 -9.78 10.64 9.53
CA SER A 154 -10.77 11.59 10.07
C SER A 154 -11.47 12.37 8.94
N HIS A 155 -10.72 12.87 7.96
CA HIS A 155 -11.26 13.51 6.76
C HIS A 155 -10.58 12.95 5.52
N ALA A 156 -11.37 12.46 4.57
CA ALA A 156 -10.86 11.95 3.30
C ALA A 156 -11.65 12.54 2.13
N GLU A 157 -10.95 13.04 1.12
CA GLU A 157 -11.52 13.50 -0.14
C GLU A 157 -10.78 12.92 -1.34
N ASN A 158 -11.53 12.36 -2.30
CA ASN A 158 -11.00 11.80 -3.56
C ASN A 158 -9.99 10.64 -3.38
N SER A 159 -9.97 9.99 -2.21
CA SER A 159 -9.01 8.93 -1.89
C SER A 159 -9.43 7.56 -2.42
N LEU A 160 -8.42 6.76 -2.75
CA LEU A 160 -8.54 5.32 -3.03
C LEU A 160 -8.03 4.55 -1.83
N ILE A 161 -8.82 3.61 -1.29
CA ILE A 161 -8.46 2.87 -0.08
C ILE A 161 -8.50 1.37 -0.35
N TYR A 162 -7.45 0.66 0.02
CA TYR A 162 -7.38 -0.79 0.02
C TYR A 162 -6.97 -1.24 1.43
N ALA A 163 -7.92 -1.66 2.26
CA ALA A 163 -7.65 -2.01 3.66
C ALA A 163 -8.25 -3.37 4.00
N ILE A 164 -7.42 -4.42 4.06
CA ILE A 164 -7.91 -5.81 4.18
C ILE A 164 -8.82 -5.98 5.40
N LYS A 165 -8.43 -5.42 6.56
CA LYS A 165 -9.19 -5.59 7.82
C LYS A 165 -10.31 -4.57 8.00
N GLY A 166 -10.47 -3.62 7.08
CA GLY A 166 -11.54 -2.63 7.12
C GLY A 166 -11.08 -1.19 7.11
N VAL A 167 -12.03 -0.29 6.87
CA VAL A 167 -11.83 1.15 6.86
C VAL A 167 -12.87 1.88 7.71
N GLU A 168 -12.43 2.89 8.46
CA GLU A 168 -13.28 3.82 9.18
C GLU A 168 -12.93 5.26 8.76
N ILE A 169 -13.90 5.99 8.22
CA ILE A 169 -13.71 7.39 7.79
C ILE A 169 -14.76 8.30 8.40
N SER A 170 -14.36 9.27 9.23
CA SER A 170 -15.36 10.14 9.87
C SER A 170 -16.10 11.01 8.83
N HIS A 171 -15.36 11.67 7.93
CA HIS A 171 -15.93 12.49 6.85
C HIS A 171 -15.37 12.02 5.50
N ALA A 172 -16.20 11.31 4.74
CA ALA A 172 -15.85 10.73 3.45
C ALA A 172 -16.46 11.53 2.29
N ARG A 173 -15.64 12.00 1.36
CA ARG A 173 -16.09 12.59 0.10
C ARG A 173 -15.44 11.89 -1.08
N ASN A 174 -16.24 11.32 -1.98
CA ASN A 174 -15.76 10.62 -3.17
C ASN A 174 -14.71 9.52 -2.85
N ILE A 175 -15.01 8.67 -1.88
CA ILE A 175 -14.11 7.58 -1.47
C ILE A 175 -14.43 6.30 -2.24
N ARG A 176 -13.38 5.70 -2.80
CA ARG A 176 -13.42 4.37 -3.41
C ARG A 176 -12.54 3.42 -2.61
N ALA A 177 -13.17 2.47 -1.96
CA ALA A 177 -12.53 1.36 -1.29
C ALA A 177 -12.44 0.11 -2.18
N PHE A 178 -11.47 -0.75 -1.91
CA PHE A 178 -11.20 -1.98 -2.64
C PHE A 178 -10.95 -3.11 -1.64
N ASN A 179 -11.56 -4.28 -1.88
CA ASN A 179 -11.38 -5.49 -1.06
C ASN A 179 -11.45 -5.25 0.46
N THR A 180 -12.24 -4.26 0.88
CA THR A 180 -12.26 -3.79 2.27
C THR A 180 -13.40 -4.46 3.03
N ARG A 181 -13.08 -5.29 4.04
CA ARG A 181 -14.05 -6.16 4.73
C ARG A 181 -15.12 -5.41 5.51
N GLU A 182 -14.70 -4.42 6.29
CA GLU A 182 -15.57 -3.59 7.13
C GLU A 182 -15.48 -2.15 6.65
N ARG A 183 -16.61 -1.44 6.62
CA ARG A 183 -16.67 -0.03 6.21
C ARG A 183 -17.53 0.73 7.19
N LYS A 184 -16.98 1.78 7.79
CA LYS A 184 -17.70 2.67 8.69
C LYS A 184 -17.47 4.10 8.28
N THR A 185 -18.53 4.90 8.27
CA THR A 185 -18.42 6.33 8.09
C THR A 185 -19.47 7.08 8.91
N SER A 186 -19.10 8.25 9.43
CA SER A 186 -20.03 9.13 10.14
C SER A 186 -20.75 10.09 9.20
N ARG A 187 -20.10 10.47 8.08
CA ARG A 187 -20.67 11.33 7.04
C ARG A 187 -20.12 10.98 5.66
N GLY A 188 -21.02 10.85 4.69
CA GLY A 188 -20.68 10.54 3.30
C GLY A 188 -20.83 9.05 2.99
N TYR A 189 -20.11 8.57 1.97
CA TYR A 189 -20.24 7.20 1.48
C TYR A 189 -18.88 6.62 1.10
N ILE A 190 -18.74 5.31 1.31
CA ILE A 190 -17.56 4.52 0.94
C ILE A 190 -18.01 3.42 -0.02
N ASN A 191 -17.77 3.64 -1.31
CA ASN A 191 -18.05 2.65 -2.34
C ASN A 191 -16.98 1.56 -2.29
N ASN A 192 -17.37 0.28 -2.29
CA ASN A 192 -16.39 -0.81 -2.29
C ASN A 192 -16.46 -1.58 -3.59
N ASN A 193 -15.30 -1.76 -4.22
CA ASN A 193 -15.14 -2.59 -5.40
C ASN A 193 -14.37 -3.87 -5.01
N PHE A 194 -14.76 -4.98 -5.62
CA PHE A 194 -14.05 -6.23 -5.47
C PHE A 194 -13.11 -6.40 -6.67
N VAL A 195 -11.84 -6.58 -6.38
CA VAL A 195 -10.76 -6.71 -7.38
C VAL A 195 -9.92 -7.92 -7.05
N LYS A 196 -8.98 -8.28 -7.94
CA LYS A 196 -8.02 -9.33 -7.63
C LYS A 196 -7.23 -8.95 -6.36
N PRO A 197 -7.02 -9.88 -5.42
CA PRO A 197 -6.26 -9.60 -4.21
C PRO A 197 -4.86 -9.06 -4.48
N LEU A 198 -4.47 -8.01 -3.75
CA LEU A 198 -3.12 -7.45 -3.76
C LEU A 198 -2.19 -8.16 -2.78
N PHE A 199 -2.74 -8.88 -1.79
CA PHE A 199 -1.98 -9.58 -0.76
C PHE A 199 -2.37 -11.05 -0.67
N ARG A 200 -1.39 -11.90 -0.37
CA ARG A 200 -1.60 -13.34 -0.17
C ARG A 200 -2.61 -13.66 0.94
N GLU A 201 -2.59 -12.92 2.03
CA GLU A 201 -3.43 -13.15 3.23
C GLU A 201 -4.94 -13.05 2.94
N GLU A 202 -5.32 -12.48 1.81
CA GLU A 202 -6.73 -12.38 1.38
C GLU A 202 -7.26 -13.66 0.77
N THR A 203 -6.37 -14.51 0.22
CA THR A 203 -6.73 -15.79 -0.40
C THR A 203 -6.58 -16.97 0.55
N GLU A 204 -5.92 -16.77 1.70
CA GLU A 204 -5.80 -17.81 2.70
C GLU A 204 -7.18 -18.13 3.31
N PRO A 205 -7.54 -19.42 3.44
CA PRO A 205 -8.79 -19.80 4.08
C PRO A 205 -8.87 -19.15 5.45
N LYS A 206 -9.93 -18.38 5.71
CA LYS A 206 -10.12 -17.74 7.01
C LYS A 206 -10.00 -18.83 8.07
N LYS A 207 -8.90 -18.83 8.83
CA LYS A 207 -8.82 -19.57 10.09
C LYS A 207 -10.03 -19.10 10.87
N SER A 208 -11.00 -20.00 11.08
CA SER A 208 -12.28 -19.65 11.70
C SER A 208 -11.98 -18.83 12.94
N LEU A 209 -12.41 -17.57 12.96
CA LEU A 209 -12.43 -16.77 14.17
C LEU A 209 -13.41 -17.50 15.09
N GLN A 210 -12.88 -18.35 15.96
CA GLN A 210 -13.68 -18.93 17.03
C GLN A 210 -14.25 -17.73 17.80
N PRO A 211 -15.57 -17.65 18.00
CA PRO A 211 -16.14 -16.64 18.86
C PRO A 211 -15.49 -16.82 20.23
N THR A 212 -14.66 -15.87 20.66
CA THR A 212 -14.26 -15.77 22.07
C THR A 212 -15.45 -15.18 22.81
N GLY A 213 -16.48 -16.00 22.97
CA GLY A 213 -17.53 -15.77 23.95
C GLY A 213 -17.03 -16.26 25.29
N SER A 214 -16.64 -15.33 26.16
CA SER A 214 -16.73 -15.55 27.60
C SER A 214 -17.70 -14.51 28.13
N VAL A 215 -18.95 -14.96 28.30
CA VAL A 215 -19.89 -14.32 29.22
C VAL A 215 -19.48 -14.85 30.59
N ASP A 216 -18.69 -14.06 31.30
CA ASP A 216 -18.56 -14.12 32.76
C ASP A 216 -18.94 -12.71 33.22
N GLY A 217 -19.87 -12.42 34.12
CA GLY A 217 -20.76 -13.13 35.02
C GLY A 217 -21.41 -12.02 35.86
#